data_AF-A0A6A6DJ29-F1
#
_entry.id   AF-A0A6A6DJ29-F1
#
_cell.length_a   1.000
_cell.length_b   1.000
_cell.length_c   1.000
_cell.angle_alpha   90.00
_cell.angle_beta   90.00
_cell.angle_gamma   90.00
#
_symmetry.space_group_name_H-M   'P 1'
#
loop_
_entity.id
_entity.type
_entity.pdbx_description
1 polymer ?
#
loop_
_entity_poly.entity_id
_entity_poly.type
_entity_poly.pdbx_seq_one_letter_code
_entity_poly.pdbx_strand_id
1 'polypeptide(L)'
;KALDAGPAISDRVLKDQFEKLILHSLPEIQRASSQTLTRMVVIDALDQCEREQDIRAILQPLARTNDIKPVSLRVLVTSRP
;
A
#
# COMPACT_ATOMS: atom_id res chain seq x y z
N LYS A 1 -12.40 -1.95 -8.81
CA LYS A 1 -11.97 -3.26 -9.35
C LYS A 1 -11.37 -4.17 -8.28
N ALA A 2 -10.29 -3.81 -7.58
CA ALA A 2 -9.70 -4.71 -6.56
C ALA A 2 -10.62 -4.97 -5.35
N LEU A 3 -11.44 -3.98 -4.96
CA LEU A 3 -12.44 -4.11 -3.90
C LEU A 3 -13.66 -4.96 -4.32
N ASP A 4 -13.86 -5.17 -5.62
CA ASP A 4 -15.03 -5.85 -6.20
C ASP A 4 -14.75 -7.33 -6.56
N ALA A 5 -13.51 -7.80 -6.34
CA ALA A 5 -12.98 -9.02 -6.97
C ALA A 5 -12.95 -10.29 -6.10
N GLY A 6 -13.70 -10.35 -4.99
CA GLY A 6 -13.78 -11.58 -4.16
C GLY A 6 -14.27 -11.34 -2.72
N PRO A 7 -14.21 -12.36 -1.84
CA PRO A 7 -14.63 -12.23 -0.43
C PRO A 7 -13.93 -11.04 0.21
N ALA A 8 -14.64 -10.35 1.11
CA ALA A 8 -14.29 -9.01 1.60
C ALA A 8 -12.79 -8.92 1.87
N ILE A 9 -12.10 -8.10 1.07
CA ILE A 9 -10.63 -7.96 1.13
C ILE A 9 -10.17 -7.65 2.57
N SER A 10 -11.01 -6.94 3.33
CA SER A 10 -10.85 -6.61 4.73
C SER A 10 -10.68 -7.81 5.66
N ASP A 11 -11.22 -8.98 5.30
CA ASP A 11 -11.16 -10.20 6.12
C ASP A 11 -9.86 -10.99 5.89
N ARG A 12 -9.03 -10.58 4.92
CA ARG A 12 -7.76 -11.26 4.63
C ARG A 12 -6.65 -10.79 5.55
N VAL A 13 -5.58 -11.57 5.63
CA VAL A 13 -4.35 -11.13 6.29
C VAL A 13 -3.77 -9.89 5.59
N LEU A 14 -3.18 -8.97 6.36
CA LEU A 14 -2.68 -7.67 5.86
C LEU A 14 -1.76 -7.80 4.64
N LYS A 15 -0.94 -8.85 4.60
CA LYS A 15 -0.06 -9.14 3.46
C LYS A 15 -0.86 -9.33 2.17
N ASP A 16 -1.91 -10.15 2.20
CA ASP A 16 -2.77 -10.41 1.04
C ASP A 16 -3.54 -9.15 0.61
N GLN A 17 -4.00 -8.37 1.59
CA GLN A 17 -4.64 -7.08 1.32
C GLN A 17 -3.68 -6.16 0.57
N PHE A 18 -2.44 -6.06 1.05
CA PHE A 18 -1.41 -5.23 0.47
C PHE A 18 -1.02 -5.65 -0.95
N GLU A 19 -0.80 -6.94 -1.19
CA GLU A 19 -0.47 -7.47 -2.51
C GLU A 19 -1.57 -7.12 -3.53
N LYS A 20 -2.85 -7.30 -3.16
CA LYS A 20 -3.97 -7.04 -4.06
C LYS A 20 -4.24 -5.54 -4.26
N LEU A 21 -4.26 -4.76 -3.18
CA LEU A 21 -4.67 -3.36 -3.23
C LEU A 21 -3.56 -2.42 -3.68
N ILE A 22 -2.31 -2.78 -3.45
CA ILE A 22 -1.16 -1.91 -3.75
C ILE A 22 -0.33 -2.53 -4.88
N LEU A 23 0.24 -3.73 -4.68
CA LEU A 23 1.19 -4.29 -5.64
C LEU A 23 0.56 -4.60 -7.00
N HIS A 24 -0.64 -5.18 -7.02
CA HIS A 24 -1.31 -5.52 -8.27
C HIS A 24 -2.10 -4.35 -8.85
N SER A 25 -2.77 -3.56 -8.00
CA SER A 25 -3.66 -2.50 -8.49
C SER A 25 -2.93 -1.28 -9.05
N LEU A 26 -1.78 -0.89 -8.49
CA LEU A 26 -1.08 0.32 -8.94
C LEU A 26 -0.47 0.20 -10.34
N PRO A 27 0.23 -0.88 -10.71
CA PRO A 27 0.76 -1.05 -12.08
C PRO A 27 -0.35 -1.09 -13.14
N GLU A 28 -1.54 -1.60 -12.78
CA GLU A 28 -2.70 -1.66 -13.68
C GLU A 28 -3.23 -0.28 -14.10
N ILE A 29 -2.97 0.76 -13.31
CA ILE A 29 -3.38 2.15 -13.62
C ILE A 29 -2.56 2.71 -14.80
N GLN A 30 -1.38 2.16 -15.08
CA GLN A 30 -0.40 2.74 -16.02
C GLN A 30 -0.61 2.39 -17.49
N ARG A 31 -1.68 1.67 -17.85
CA ARG A 31 -1.89 1.12 -19.21
C ARG A 31 -1.90 2.15 -20.38
N ALA A 32 -1.88 3.45 -20.11
CA ALA A 32 -1.99 4.50 -21.14
C ALA A 32 -0.72 5.33 -21.42
N SER A 33 0.36 5.24 -20.63
CA SER A 33 1.56 6.06 -20.88
C SER A 33 2.88 5.39 -20.51
N SER A 34 3.91 5.55 -21.35
CA SER A 34 5.27 5.04 -21.12
C SER A 34 6.06 5.78 -20.02
N GLN A 35 5.43 6.70 -19.27
CA GLN A 35 6.07 7.49 -18.23
C GLN A 35 5.92 6.83 -16.87
N THR A 36 6.98 6.87 -16.05
CA THR A 36 6.96 6.42 -14.65
C THR A 36 5.95 7.25 -13.86
N LEU A 37 4.92 6.60 -13.31
CA LEU A 37 3.94 7.27 -12.45
C LEU A 37 4.51 7.38 -11.04
N THR A 38 4.66 8.62 -10.54
CA THR A 38 4.97 8.84 -9.12
C THR A 38 3.67 8.96 -8.34
N ARG A 39 3.48 8.12 -7.33
CA ARG A 39 2.29 8.14 -6.45
C ARG A 39 2.72 8.33 -5.01
N MET A 40 1.98 9.15 -4.27
CA MET A 40 2.20 9.34 -2.83
C MET A 40 1.07 8.69 -2.03
N VAL A 41 1.43 7.99 -0.97
CA VAL A 41 0.53 7.46 0.06
C VAL A 41 0.83 8.20 1.35
N VAL A 42 -0.20 8.76 1.99
CA VAL A 42 -0.09 9.36 3.32
C VAL A 42 -0.80 8.44 4.29
N ILE A 43 -0.10 8.01 5.33
CA ILE A 43 -0.65 7.19 6.41
C ILE A 43 -0.79 8.10 7.62
N ASP A 44 -2.03 8.37 7.98
CA ASP A 44 -2.34 9.23 9.10
C ASP A 44 -2.41 8.48 10.42
N ALA A 45 -1.99 9.15 11.49
CA ALA A 45 -2.10 8.72 12.88
C ALA A 45 -1.56 7.30 13.14
N LEU A 46 -0.38 6.96 12.61
CA LEU A 46 0.22 5.62 12.79
C LEU A 46 0.47 5.27 14.26
N ASP A 47 0.65 6.28 15.12
CA ASP A 47 0.80 6.14 16.57
C ASP A 47 -0.45 5.63 17.28
N GLN A 48 -1.61 5.59 16.62
CA GLN A 48 -2.84 5.01 17.17
C GLN A 48 -2.86 3.47 17.11
N CYS A 49 -1.87 2.85 16.45
CA CYS A 49 -1.67 1.41 16.56
C CYS A 49 -1.18 1.05 17.96
N GLU A 50 -2.02 0.36 18.73
CA GLU A 50 -1.71 -0.02 20.12
C GLU A 50 -0.49 -0.94 20.25
N ARG A 51 -0.23 -1.77 19.23
CA ARG A 51 0.82 -2.79 19.25
C ARG A 51 1.90 -2.48 18.23
N GLU A 52 3.15 -2.58 18.66
CA GLU A 52 4.31 -2.42 17.78
C GLU A 52 4.31 -3.42 16.62
N GLN A 53 3.78 -4.62 16.83
CA GLN A 53 3.62 -5.64 15.79
C GLN A 53 2.69 -5.16 14.67
N ASP A 54 1.66 -4.38 14.98
CA ASP A 54 0.72 -3.83 13.99
C ASP A 54 1.40 -2.75 13.15
N ILE A 55 2.17 -1.88 13.79
CA ILE A 55 3.01 -0.88 13.10
C ILE A 55 3.97 -1.57 12.14
N ARG A 56 4.68 -2.62 12.60
CA ARG A 56 5.60 -3.40 11.75
C ARG A 56 4.86 -4.08 10.60
N ALA A 57 3.68 -4.64 10.84
CA ALA A 57 2.86 -5.30 9.83
C ALA A 57 2.39 -4.34 8.73
N ILE A 58 2.25 -3.04 9.03
CA ILE A 58 1.94 -1.98 8.07
C ILE A 58 3.20 -1.51 7.33
N LEU A 59 4.27 -1.20 8.05
CA LEU A 59 5.48 -0.60 7.47
C LEU A 59 6.31 -1.57 6.63
N GLN A 60 6.41 -2.84 7.03
CA GLN A 60 7.24 -3.82 6.31
C GLN A 60 6.80 -4.04 4.86
N PRO A 61 5.49 -4.23 4.56
CA PRO A 61 5.03 -4.29 3.17
C PRO A 61 5.33 -3.01 2.39
N LEU A 62 5.11 -1.83 2.99
CA LEU A 62 5.34 -0.53 2.36
C LEU A 62 6.81 -0.31 2.00
N ALA A 63 7.75 -0.79 2.81
CA ALA A 63 9.17 -0.71 2.48
C ALA A 63 9.53 -1.47 1.20
N ARG A 64 8.76 -2.50 0.83
CA ARG A 64 8.96 -3.32 -0.38
C ARG A 64 8.37 -2.70 -1.65
N THR A 65 7.69 -1.56 -1.56
CA THR A 65 7.05 -0.95 -2.75
C THR A 65 8.00 -0.19 -3.64
N ASN A 66 9.22 0.07 -3.16
CA ASN A 66 10.27 0.71 -3.97
C ASN A 66 10.64 -0.13 -5.20
N ASP A 67 10.33 -1.42 -5.21
CA ASP A 67 10.63 -2.34 -6.31
C ASP A 67 9.52 -2.43 -7.37
N ILE A 68 8.37 -1.75 -7.16
CA ILE A 68 7.22 -1.85 -8.07
C ILE A 68 7.45 -1.00 -9.32
N LYS A 69 8.00 -1.57 -10.39
CA LYS A 69 8.02 -0.90 -11.69
C LYS A 69 6.68 -1.10 -12.42
N PRO A 70 6.17 -0.10 -13.15
CA PRO A 70 6.79 1.21 -13.45
C PRO A 70 6.26 2.37 -12.56
N VAL A 71 5.87 2.10 -11.31
CA VAL A 71 5.28 3.08 -10.38
C VAL A 71 6.26 3.43 -9.26
N SER A 72 6.68 4.69 -9.15
CA SER A 72 7.42 5.15 -7.97
C SER A 72 6.44 5.47 -6.84
N LEU A 73 6.30 4.56 -5.87
CA LEU A 73 5.47 4.79 -4.68
C LEU A 73 6.30 5.47 -3.59
N ARG A 74 5.83 6.62 -3.11
CA ARG A 74 6.38 7.33 -1.95
C ARG A 74 5.39 7.24 -0.80
N VAL A 75 5.89 6.97 0.40
CA VAL A 75 5.06 6.85 1.60
C VAL A 75 5.46 7.93 2.59
N LEU A 76 4.49 8.74 3.00
CA LEU A 76 4.61 9.67 4.11
C LEU A 76 3.80 9.12 5.28
N VAL A 77 4.40 9.10 6.46
CA VAL A 77 3.75 8.66 7.69
C VAL A 77 3.63 9.87 8.59
N THR A 78 2.45 10.09 9.16
CA THR A 78 2.20 11.13 10.15
C THR A 78 1.81 10.49 11.49
N SER A 79 2.25 11.14 12.56
CA SER A 79 1.92 10.80 13.94
C SER A 79 1.84 12.09 14.75
N ARG A 80 1.32 12.00 15.98
CA ARG A 80 1.49 13.08 16.95
C ARG A 80 3.00 13.29 17.26
N PRO A 81 3.41 14.52 17.63
CA PRO A 81 4.78 14.80 18.09
C PRO A 81 5.20 13.97 19.30
#